data_AF-A0A7W6JB95-F1
#
_entry.id   AF-A0A7W6JB95-F1
#
_cell.length_a   1.000
_cell.length_b   1.000
_cell.length_c   1.000
_cell.angle_alpha   90.00
_cell.angle_beta   90.00
_cell.angle_gamma   90.00
#
_symmetry.space_group_name_H-M   'P 1'
#
loop_
_entity.id
_entity.type
_entity.pdbx_description
1 polymer ?
#
loop_
_entity_poly.entity_id
_entity_poly.type
_entity_poly.pdbx_seq_one_letter_code
_entity_poly.pdbx_strand_id
1 'polypeptide(L)'
;MLRIILGILAGVAVAMVLVICLELAGHAVFPPPAGLDPLDKADQARLIAMMPLGAALTVVNAWLLGSWGGAAVAGLISRRMWPGWVIAALIACGGLYTVLTIPHPLWMQVAAVAAPLIGGWLAMFFGRRITAR
;
A
#
# COMPACT_ATOMS: atom_id res chain seq x y z
N MET A 1 11.08 23.82 0.23
CA MET A 1 9.82 23.49 -0.46
C MET A 1 10.05 22.52 -1.62
N LEU A 2 10.89 22.84 -2.61
CA LEU A 2 11.19 21.95 -3.74
C LEU A 2 11.59 20.51 -3.32
N ARG A 3 12.51 20.35 -2.35
CA ARG A 3 12.92 19.03 -1.83
C ARG A 3 11.75 18.21 -1.26
N ILE A 4 10.77 18.88 -0.66
CA ILE A 4 9.58 18.21 -0.08
C ILE A 4 8.70 17.68 -1.21
N ILE A 5 8.43 18.53 -2.22
CA ILE A 5 7.64 18.15 -3.39
C ILE A 5 8.32 16.99 -4.13
N LEU A 6 9.60 17.10 -4.43
CA LEU A 6 10.37 16.03 -5.08
C LEU A 6 10.39 14.74 -4.25
N GLY A 7 10.49 14.86 -2.93
CA GLY A 7 10.43 13.72 -2.02
C GLY A 7 9.08 13.03 -2.06
N ILE A 8 7.98 13.77 -2.02
CA ILE A 8 6.63 13.20 -2.12
C ILE A 8 6.45 12.53 -3.48
N LEU A 9 6.83 13.17 -4.58
CA LEU A 9 6.70 12.59 -5.92
C LEU A 9 7.49 11.29 -6.07
N ALA A 10 8.75 11.27 -5.63
CA ALA A 10 9.58 10.08 -5.63
C ALA A 10 9.02 9.00 -4.68
N GLY A 11 8.51 9.39 -3.52
CA GLY A 11 7.87 8.48 -2.57
C GLY A 11 6.62 7.83 -3.13
N VAL A 12 5.76 8.58 -3.82
CA VAL A 12 4.59 8.05 -4.53
C VAL A 12 5.03 7.06 -5.61
N ALA A 13 6.01 7.41 -6.43
CA ALA A 13 6.52 6.53 -7.48
C ALA A 13 7.02 5.19 -6.89
N VAL A 14 7.79 5.24 -5.81
CA VAL A 14 8.29 4.04 -5.13
C VAL A 14 7.16 3.23 -4.48
N ALA A 15 6.21 3.90 -3.83
CA ALA A 15 5.05 3.22 -3.26
C ALA A 15 4.24 2.47 -4.31
N MET A 16 3.99 3.11 -5.47
CA MET A 16 3.28 2.49 -6.59
C MET A 16 4.03 1.27 -7.14
N VAL A 17 5.34 1.39 -7.37
CA VAL A 17 6.16 0.27 -7.84
C VAL A 17 6.09 -0.90 -6.87
N LEU A 18 6.22 -0.66 -5.57
CA LEU A 18 6.17 -1.71 -4.56
C LEU A 18 4.80 -2.38 -4.51
N VAL A 19 3.71 -1.60 -4.53
CA VAL A 19 2.35 -2.14 -4.55
C VAL A 19 2.14 -3.00 -5.79
N ILE A 20 2.45 -2.48 -6.97
CA ILE A 20 2.29 -3.19 -8.25
C ILE A 20 3.11 -4.49 -8.24
N CYS A 21 4.38 -4.45 -7.83
CA CYS A 21 5.21 -5.64 -7.80
C CYS A 21 4.66 -6.71 -6.86
N LEU A 22 4.15 -6.32 -5.68
CA LEU A 22 3.59 -7.25 -4.71
C LEU A 22 2.24 -7.81 -5.16
N GLU A 23 1.39 -7.00 -5.77
CA GLU A 23 0.12 -7.46 -6.34
C GLU A 23 0.32 -8.40 -7.53
N LEU A 24 1.27 -8.09 -8.43
CA LEU A 24 1.63 -8.98 -9.54
C LEU A 24 2.20 -10.31 -9.03
N ALA A 25 3.08 -10.26 -8.02
CA ALA A 25 3.57 -11.48 -7.37
C ALA A 25 2.41 -12.25 -6.71
N GLY A 26 1.47 -11.55 -6.08
CA GLY A 26 0.25 -12.13 -5.51
C GLY A 26 -0.59 -12.86 -6.56
N HIS A 27 -0.84 -12.24 -7.71
CA HIS A 27 -1.58 -12.87 -8.81
C HIS A 27 -0.84 -14.04 -9.45
N ALA A 28 0.50 -14.00 -9.48
CA ALA A 28 1.30 -15.13 -9.97
C ALA A 28 1.23 -16.34 -9.02
N VAL A 29 1.19 -16.11 -7.70
CA VAL A 29 1.11 -17.17 -6.68
C VAL A 29 -0.34 -17.64 -6.47
N PHE A 30 -1.29 -16.71 -6.51
CA PHE A 30 -2.72 -16.91 -6.29
C PHE A 30 -3.49 -16.39 -7.51
N PRO A 31 -3.52 -17.16 -8.62
CA PRO A 31 -4.22 -16.74 -9.83
C PRO A 31 -5.72 -16.60 -9.57
N PRO A 32 -6.37 -15.55 -10.10
CA PRO A 32 -7.82 -15.43 -10.04
C PRO A 32 -8.52 -16.63 -10.69
N PRO A 33 -9.66 -17.10 -10.16
CA PRO A 33 -10.49 -18.11 -10.79
C PRO A 33 -10.87 -17.73 -12.23
N ALA A 34 -10.77 -18.69 -13.15
CA ALA A 34 -11.16 -18.47 -14.54
C ALA A 34 -12.68 -18.25 -14.68
N GLY A 35 -13.08 -17.42 -15.63
CA GLY A 35 -14.50 -17.20 -15.98
C GLY A 35 -15.23 -16.17 -15.13
N LEU A 36 -14.52 -15.44 -14.26
CA LEU A 36 -15.03 -14.27 -13.56
C LEU A 36 -14.41 -13.00 -14.16
N ASP A 37 -15.24 -12.00 -14.44
CA ASP A 37 -14.81 -10.71 -14.94
C ASP A 37 -14.46 -9.78 -13.75
N PRO A 38 -13.19 -9.40 -13.56
CA PRO A 38 -12.80 -8.49 -12.48
C PRO A 38 -13.37 -7.06 -12.65
N LEU A 39 -13.98 -6.72 -13.79
CA LEU A 39 -14.68 -5.46 -14.02
C LEU A 39 -16.17 -5.53 -13.66
N ASP A 40 -16.75 -6.73 -13.56
CA ASP A 40 -18.13 -6.92 -13.13
C ASP A 40 -18.25 -6.93 -11.60
N LYS A 41 -19.21 -6.17 -11.07
CA LYS A 41 -19.38 -6.01 -9.61
C LYS A 41 -19.83 -7.30 -8.92
N ALA A 42 -20.64 -8.12 -9.57
CA ALA A 42 -21.11 -9.38 -9.00
C ALA A 42 -19.98 -10.41 -8.98
N ASP A 43 -19.12 -10.40 -9.98
CA ASP A 43 -17.92 -11.24 -10.05
C ASP A 43 -16.85 -10.80 -9.04
N GLN A 44 -16.65 -9.51 -8.82
CA GLN A 44 -15.77 -8.99 -7.77
C GLN A 44 -16.13 -9.53 -6.37
N ALA A 45 -17.41 -9.53 -6.00
CA ALA A 45 -17.85 -10.08 -4.72
C ALA A 45 -17.57 -11.58 -4.60
N ARG A 46 -17.75 -12.33 -5.69
CA ARG A 46 -17.44 -13.77 -5.76
C ARG A 46 -15.93 -14.03 -5.67
N LEU A 47 -15.11 -13.22 -6.34
CA LEU A 47 -13.66 -13.28 -6.26
C LEU A 47 -13.17 -13.08 -4.83
N ILE A 48 -13.72 -12.11 -4.10
CA ILE A 48 -13.35 -11.88 -2.70
C ILE A 48 -13.84 -13.00 -1.78
N ALA A 49 -15.06 -13.52 -1.99
CA ALA A 49 -15.58 -14.62 -1.19
C ALA A 49 -14.75 -15.91 -1.31
N MET A 50 -14.14 -16.13 -2.48
CA MET A 50 -13.26 -17.28 -2.76
C MET A 50 -11.77 -16.97 -2.52
N MET A 51 -11.43 -15.75 -2.11
CA MET A 51 -10.05 -15.31 -1.98
C MET A 51 -9.32 -16.12 -0.89
N PRO A 52 -8.22 -16.82 -1.22
CA PRO A 52 -7.40 -17.47 -0.22
C PRO A 52 -6.82 -16.45 0.76
N LEU A 53 -6.67 -16.84 2.03
CA LEU A 53 -6.05 -15.98 3.04
C LEU A 53 -4.66 -15.50 2.60
N GLY A 54 -3.89 -16.35 1.92
CA GLY A 54 -2.58 -15.98 1.37
C GLY A 54 -2.64 -14.80 0.39
N ALA A 55 -3.59 -14.79 -0.52
CA ALA A 55 -3.78 -13.70 -1.48
C ALA A 55 -4.13 -12.38 -0.76
N ALA A 56 -5.03 -12.46 0.22
CA ALA A 56 -5.43 -11.33 1.04
C ALA A 56 -4.24 -10.73 1.83
N LEU A 57 -3.39 -11.60 2.39
CA LEU A 57 -2.16 -11.18 3.07
C LEU A 57 -1.16 -10.54 2.11
N THR A 58 -1.07 -10.98 0.86
CA THR A 58 -0.20 -10.33 -0.13
C THR A 58 -0.63 -8.88 -0.40
N VAL A 59 -1.93 -8.61 -0.52
CA VAL A 59 -2.47 -7.25 -0.68
C VAL A 59 -2.17 -6.38 0.55
N VAL A 60 -2.38 -6.90 1.76
CA VAL A 60 -2.05 -6.17 2.99
C VAL A 60 -0.55 -5.87 3.08
N ASN A 61 0.31 -6.80 2.67
CA ASN A 61 1.75 -6.59 2.59
C ASN A 61 2.10 -5.54 1.52
N ALA A 62 1.38 -5.49 0.40
CA ALA A 62 1.55 -4.46 -0.62
C ALA A 62 1.30 -3.07 -0.04
N TRP A 63 0.22 -2.88 0.73
CA TRP A 63 -0.07 -1.61 1.41
C TRP A 63 0.98 -1.24 2.47
N LEU A 64 1.41 -2.23 3.27
CA LEU A 64 2.44 -2.05 4.28
C LEU A 64 3.78 -1.60 3.67
N LEU A 65 4.29 -2.39 2.71
CA LEU A 65 5.60 -2.19 2.11
C LEU A 65 5.62 -0.99 1.16
N GLY A 66 4.53 -0.76 0.41
CA GLY A 66 4.36 0.44 -0.40
C GLY A 66 4.40 1.71 0.44
N SER A 67 3.65 1.74 1.55
CA SER A 67 3.69 2.86 2.50
C SER A 67 5.08 3.03 3.11
N TRP A 68 5.69 1.95 3.62
CA TRP A 68 7.02 1.98 4.23
C TRP A 68 8.10 2.48 3.27
N GLY A 69 8.22 1.88 2.09
CA GLY A 69 9.23 2.23 1.10
C GLY A 69 9.04 3.64 0.55
N GLY A 70 7.81 4.00 0.19
CA GLY A 70 7.50 5.34 -0.30
C GLY A 70 7.71 6.42 0.78
N ALA A 71 7.29 6.18 2.03
CA ALA A 71 7.51 7.10 3.13
C ALA A 71 9.00 7.27 3.46
N ALA A 72 9.79 6.20 3.39
CA ALA A 72 11.24 6.26 3.59
C ALA A 72 11.89 7.14 2.51
N VAL A 73 11.56 6.91 1.23
CA VAL A 73 12.11 7.70 0.11
C VAL A 73 11.68 9.17 0.18
N ALA A 74 10.41 9.43 0.51
CA ALA A 74 9.93 10.80 0.74
C ALA A 74 10.68 11.49 1.88
N GLY A 75 10.93 10.77 2.97
CA GLY A 75 11.70 11.27 4.10
C GLY A 75 13.16 11.60 3.76
N LEU A 76 13.81 10.71 3.01
CA LEU A 76 15.20 10.84 2.59
C LEU A 76 15.43 12.05 1.69
N ILE A 77 14.62 12.21 0.65
CA ILE A 77 14.78 13.28 -0.34
C ILE A 77 14.38 14.65 0.25
N SER A 78 13.29 14.67 1.04
CA SER A 78 12.79 15.90 1.65
C SER A 78 13.64 16.38 2.83
N ARG A 79 14.52 15.53 3.38
CA ARG A 79 15.25 15.73 4.63
C ARG A 79 14.33 16.06 5.82
N ARG A 80 13.08 15.62 5.77
CA ARG A 80 12.07 15.78 6.82
C ARG A 80 11.24 14.51 6.89
N MET A 81 10.81 14.09 8.08
CA MET A 81 10.06 12.84 8.20
C MET A 81 8.56 12.99 7.94
N TRP A 82 8.01 14.20 8.14
CA TRP A 82 6.57 14.42 7.97
C TRP A 82 6.02 14.16 6.55
N PRO A 83 6.75 14.38 5.43
CA PRO A 83 6.26 14.05 4.09
C PRO A 83 6.01 12.55 3.90
N GLY A 84 6.66 11.69 4.69
CA GLY A 84 6.35 10.26 4.69
C GLY A 84 4.92 9.94 5.13
N TRP A 85 4.32 10.76 6.01
CA TRP A 85 2.92 10.59 6.40
C TRP A 85 1.95 10.94 5.28
N VAL A 86 2.33 11.79 4.33
CA VAL A 86 1.53 12.03 3.12
C VAL A 86 1.44 10.75 2.31
N ILE A 87 2.55 10.02 2.16
CA ILE A 87 2.56 8.73 1.47
C ILE A 87 1.69 7.70 2.20
N ALA A 88 1.86 7.59 3.52
CA ALA A 88 1.06 6.67 4.34
C ALA A 88 -0.45 6.94 4.21
N ALA A 89 -0.84 8.22 4.22
CA ALA A 89 -2.22 8.64 4.02
C ALA A 89 -2.73 8.30 2.61
N LEU A 90 -1.93 8.55 1.56
CA LEU A 90 -2.32 8.22 0.19
C LEU A 90 -2.55 6.72 0.01
N ILE A 91 -1.67 5.88 0.55
CA ILE A 91 -1.85 4.42 0.49
C ILE A 91 -3.05 3.97 1.33
N ALA A 92 -3.27 4.55 2.52
CA ALA A 92 -4.46 4.27 3.33
C ALA A 92 -5.76 4.65 2.60
N CYS A 93 -5.79 5.80 1.92
CA CYS A 93 -6.93 6.20 1.11
C CYS A 93 -7.17 5.23 -0.06
N GLY A 94 -6.12 4.77 -0.74
CA GLY A 94 -6.24 3.78 -1.81
C GLY A 94 -6.72 2.41 -1.32
N GLY A 95 -6.19 1.93 -0.19
CA GLY A 95 -6.65 0.71 0.47
C GLY A 95 -8.11 0.83 0.92
N LEU A 96 -8.47 1.94 1.55
CA LEU A 96 -9.84 2.21 1.99
C LEU A 96 -10.82 2.27 0.80
N TYR A 97 -10.43 2.96 -0.27
CA TYR A 97 -11.20 2.97 -1.51
C TYR A 97 -11.43 1.54 -2.03
N THR A 98 -10.40 0.71 -2.05
CA THR A 98 -10.50 -0.69 -2.50
C THR A 98 -11.51 -1.49 -1.67
N VAL A 99 -11.40 -1.44 -0.34
CA VAL A 99 -12.26 -2.24 0.55
C VAL A 99 -13.67 -1.68 0.74
N LEU A 100 -13.91 -0.41 0.42
CA LEU A 100 -15.24 0.19 0.41
C LEU A 100 -15.96 -0.04 -0.93
N THR A 101 -15.22 -0.14 -2.04
CA THR A 101 -15.80 -0.35 -3.37
C THR A 101 -16.12 -1.82 -3.60
N ILE A 102 -15.26 -2.71 -3.11
CA ILE A 102 -15.44 -4.16 -3.17
C ILE A 102 -15.56 -4.68 -1.73
N PRO A 103 -16.64 -5.40 -1.37
CA PRO A 103 -16.83 -5.86 0.01
C PRO A 103 -15.74 -6.85 0.44
N HIS A 104 -14.82 -6.39 1.29
CA HIS A 104 -13.75 -7.23 1.86
C HIS A 104 -14.06 -7.67 3.30
N PRO A 105 -13.42 -8.74 3.81
CA PRO A 105 -13.50 -9.13 5.21
C PRO A 105 -13.12 -7.98 6.16
N LEU A 106 -13.77 -7.92 7.33
CA LEU A 106 -13.57 -6.82 8.29
C LEU A 106 -12.10 -6.60 8.67
N TRP A 107 -11.34 -7.69 8.85
CA TRP A 107 -9.92 -7.60 9.19
C TRP A 107 -9.09 -6.91 8.09
N MET A 108 -9.45 -7.08 6.80
CA MET A 108 -8.79 -6.37 5.69
C MET A 108 -9.16 -4.89 5.68
N GLN A 109 -10.40 -4.56 6.03
CA GLN A 109 -10.81 -3.16 6.14
C GLN A 109 -10.01 -2.43 7.23
N VAL A 110 -9.79 -3.09 8.37
CA VAL A 110 -8.91 -2.58 9.42
C VAL A 110 -7.46 -2.50 8.91
N ALA A 111 -6.98 -3.53 8.21
CA ALA A 111 -5.64 -3.55 7.65
C ALA A 111 -5.38 -2.47 6.60
N ALA A 112 -6.40 -2.07 5.83
CA ALA A 112 -6.30 -1.00 4.83
C ALA A 112 -5.85 0.34 5.41
N VAL A 113 -6.13 0.57 6.70
CA VAL A 113 -5.68 1.76 7.43
C VAL A 113 -4.46 1.43 8.30
N ALA A 114 -4.50 0.32 9.04
CA ALA A 114 -3.44 -0.03 9.98
C ALA A 114 -2.10 -0.30 9.28
N ALA A 115 -2.09 -1.04 8.16
CA ALA A 115 -0.85 -1.40 7.47
C ALA A 115 -0.11 -0.18 6.91
N PRO A 116 -0.76 0.77 6.21
CA PRO A 116 -0.07 1.99 5.79
C PRO A 116 0.45 2.85 6.93
N LEU A 117 -0.29 2.96 8.04
CA LEU A 117 0.15 3.70 9.22
C LEU A 117 1.37 3.04 9.89
N ILE A 118 1.36 1.71 10.02
CA ILE A 118 2.50 0.95 10.53
C ILE A 118 3.70 1.12 9.58
N GLY A 119 3.49 1.04 8.26
CA GLY A 119 4.55 1.23 7.26
C GLY A 119 5.19 2.61 7.35
N GLY A 120 4.38 3.67 7.41
CA GLY A 120 4.85 5.04 7.61
C GLY A 120 5.58 5.22 8.94
N TRP A 121 5.08 4.59 10.01
CA TRP A 121 5.74 4.59 11.31
C TRP A 121 7.10 3.90 11.29
N LEU A 122 7.20 2.72 10.71
CA LEU A 122 8.46 1.99 10.52
C LEU A 122 9.47 2.80 9.70
N ALA A 123 9.02 3.54 8.69
CA ALA A 123 9.88 4.37 7.86
C ALA A 123 10.56 5.49 8.67
N MET A 124 9.89 6.02 9.71
CA MET A 124 10.48 7.04 10.57
C MET A 124 11.70 6.53 11.37
N PHE A 125 11.73 5.26 11.78
CA PHE A 125 12.89 4.71 12.49
C PHE A 125 14.11 4.58 11.58
N PHE A 126 13.88 4.24 10.31
CA PHE A 126 14.94 4.20 9.30
C PHE A 126 15.43 5.61 8.92
N GLY A 127 14.51 6.56 8.70
CA GLY A 127 14.85 7.91 8.25
C GLY A 127 15.55 8.78 9.32
N ARG A 128 15.19 8.64 10.60
CA ARG A 128 15.82 9.41 11.70
C ARG A 128 17.33 9.18 11.79
N ARG A 129 17.83 7.98 11.45
CA ARG A 129 19.27 7.67 11.45
C ARG A 129 20.05 8.37 10.34
N ILE A 130 19.37 8.77 9.26
CA ILE A 130 19.98 9.33 8.05
C ILE A 130 19.87 10.86 8.03
N THR A 131 18.79 11.42 8.59
CA THR A 131 18.59 12.88 8.69
C THR A 131 19.30 13.55 9.87
N ALA A 132 19.77 12.78 10.85
CA ALA A 132 20.51 13.29 12.01
C ALA A 132 22.01 13.57 11.73
N ARG A 133 22.44 13.45 10.47
CA ARG A 133 23.76 13.86 9.97
C ARG A 133 23.60 15.06 9.03
#